data_AF-X1FCA9-F1
#
_entry.id   AF-X1FCA9-F1
#
_cell.length_a   1.000
_cell.length_b   1.000
_cell.length_c   1.000
_cell.angle_alpha   90.00
_cell.angle_beta   90.00
_cell.angle_gamma   90.00
#
_symmetry.space_group_name_H-M   'P 1'
#
loop_
_entity.id
_entity.type
_entity.pdbx_description
1 polymer ?
#
loop_
_entity_poly.entity_id
_entity_poly.type
_entity_poly.pdbx_seq_one_letter_code
_entity_poly.pdbx_strand_id
1 'polypeptide(L)'
;MNNKNEIVEQSSLAINFVEKLYLESSYLIKEIAGILNEEEEKFVIGKPGGSGISSMSSKGLEPNNVKLWLLKKYSVFFVPEEKTVIRGGTTITKIDKDLKVLYLRIIFHDKNIKEPTIYSGALYNIEMKLENKFINKFEHIMTNLEYNENKVFKDIKKINYENMYIKIQGELIKNSLFEITDSETIVKKIIKPSLELYRKY
;
A
#
# COMPACT_ATOMS: atom_id res chain seq x y z
N MET A 1 12.38 -40.66 3.60
CA MET A 1 11.66 -39.77 4.53
C MET A 1 12.64 -38.68 4.93
N ASN A 2 12.31 -37.41 4.74
CA ASN A 2 13.17 -36.31 5.20
C ASN A 2 13.44 -36.47 6.70
N ASN A 3 14.67 -36.16 7.12
CA ASN A 3 15.06 -36.22 8.52
C ASN A 3 14.15 -35.28 9.33
N LYS A 4 13.56 -35.75 10.44
CA LYS A 4 12.69 -34.95 11.30
C LYS A 4 13.37 -33.62 11.69
N ASN A 5 14.67 -33.65 12.00
CA ASN A 5 15.42 -32.46 12.38
C ASN A 5 15.53 -31.45 11.23
N GLU A 6 15.73 -31.94 10.01
CA GLU A 6 15.80 -31.11 8.81
C GLU A 6 14.45 -30.44 8.51
N ILE A 7 13.33 -31.16 8.66
CA ILE A 7 11.99 -30.57 8.50
C ILE A 7 11.75 -29.45 9.52
N VAL A 8 12.15 -29.65 10.78
CA VAL A 8 12.01 -28.65 11.84
C VAL A 8 12.85 -27.41 11.51
N GLU A 9 14.09 -27.61 11.07
CA GLU A 9 14.99 -26.52 10.68
C GLU A 9 14.43 -25.72 9.49
N GLN A 10 14.02 -26.39 8.42
CA GLN A 10 13.45 -25.73 7.23
C GLN A 10 12.17 -24.94 7.57
N SER A 11 11.33 -25.47 8.45
CA SER A 11 10.12 -24.78 8.91
C SER A 11 10.46 -23.50 9.68
N SER A 12 11.45 -23.57 10.57
CA SER A 12 11.94 -22.41 11.33
C SER A 12 12.54 -21.35 10.41
N LEU A 13 13.40 -21.76 9.47
CA LEU A 13 14.02 -20.85 8.49
C LEU A 13 12.98 -20.14 7.62
N ALA A 14 11.96 -20.85 7.16
CA ALA A 14 10.89 -20.26 6.35
C ALA A 14 10.10 -19.19 7.13
N ILE A 15 9.73 -19.47 8.38
CA ILE A 15 8.99 -18.52 9.22
C ILE A 15 9.86 -17.28 9.52
N ASN A 16 11.10 -17.49 9.96
CA ASN A 16 12.04 -16.40 10.26
C ASN A 16 12.28 -15.51 9.03
N PHE A 17 12.37 -16.11 7.83
CA PHE A 17 12.55 -15.37 6.60
C PHE A 17 11.35 -14.47 6.28
N VAL A 18 10.13 -15.00 6.44
CA VAL A 18 8.89 -14.21 6.23
C VAL A 18 8.78 -13.09 7.24
N GLU A 19 9.05 -13.35 8.52
CA GLU A 19 9.05 -12.33 9.57
C GLU A 19 10.06 -11.22 9.30
N LYS A 20 11.29 -11.60 8.90
CA LYS A 20 12.32 -10.64 8.52
C LYS A 20 11.86 -9.80 7.32
N LEU A 21 11.32 -10.42 6.28
CA LEU A 21 10.79 -9.70 5.11
C LEU A 21 9.74 -8.65 5.51
N TYR A 22 8.83 -9.01 6.41
CA TYR A 22 7.78 -8.11 6.90
C TYR A 22 8.35 -6.97 7.75
N LEU A 23 9.33 -7.26 8.59
CA LEU A 23 10.03 -6.26 9.41
C LEU A 23 10.76 -5.23 8.54
N GLU A 24 11.57 -5.68 7.58
CA GLU A 24 12.33 -4.81 6.67
C GLU A 24 11.37 -3.94 5.84
N SER A 25 10.27 -4.52 5.37
CA SER A 25 9.24 -3.77 4.63
C SER A 25 8.55 -2.71 5.48
N SER A 26 8.34 -3.00 6.78
CA SER A 26 7.82 -2.02 7.74
C SER A 26 8.82 -0.89 7.96
N TYR A 27 10.12 -1.18 8.06
CA TYR A 27 11.15 -0.15 8.19
C TYR A 27 11.23 0.73 6.94
N LEU A 28 11.18 0.15 5.74
CA LEU A 28 11.13 0.91 4.49
C LEU A 28 9.93 1.87 4.47
N ILE A 29 8.73 1.40 4.82
CA ILE A 29 7.53 2.26 4.89
C ILE A 29 7.71 3.38 5.92
N LYS A 30 8.34 3.08 7.07
CA LYS A 30 8.59 4.07 8.13
C LYS A 30 9.61 5.12 7.73
N GLU A 31 10.66 4.73 7.01
CA GLU A 31 11.66 5.65 6.48
C GLU A 31 11.03 6.59 5.45
N ILE A 32 10.24 6.04 4.52
CA ILE A 32 9.43 6.84 3.58
C ILE A 32 8.51 7.81 4.34
N ALA A 33 7.82 7.35 5.38
CA ALA A 33 6.96 8.19 6.20
C ALA A 33 7.73 9.31 6.90
N GLY A 34 8.94 9.03 7.41
CA GLY A 34 9.81 10.01 8.06
C GLY A 34 10.21 11.12 7.09
N ILE A 35 10.70 10.75 5.90
CA ILE A 35 11.11 11.70 4.87
C ILE A 35 9.92 12.57 4.42
N LEU A 36 8.77 11.95 4.14
CA LEU A 36 7.57 12.67 3.70
C LEU A 36 7.00 13.62 4.76
N ASN A 37 7.27 13.37 6.04
CA ASN A 37 6.86 14.24 7.14
C ASN A 37 7.75 15.50 7.25
N GLU A 38 8.93 15.49 6.64
CA GLU A 38 9.84 16.65 6.58
C GLU A 38 9.56 17.56 5.37
N GLU A 39 8.72 17.12 4.42
CA GLU A 39 8.27 17.94 3.29
C GLU A 39 7.35 19.09 3.75
N GLU A 40 7.23 20.13 2.90
CA GLU A 40 6.43 21.32 3.19
C GLU A 40 4.97 20.98 3.55
N GLU A 41 4.37 20.03 2.84
CA GLU A 41 2.99 19.57 3.09
C GLU A 41 2.83 18.70 4.34
N LYS A 42 3.94 18.27 4.97
CA LYS A 42 3.99 17.40 6.16
C LYS A 42 3.06 16.20 6.06
N PHE A 43 3.42 15.25 5.22
CA PHE A 43 2.56 14.09 5.00
C PHE A 43 2.60 13.12 6.19
N VAL A 44 1.43 12.60 6.54
CA VAL A 44 1.26 11.56 7.55
C VAL A 44 0.72 10.29 6.91
N ILE A 45 1.18 9.13 7.42
CA ILE A 45 0.68 7.83 6.96
C ILE A 45 -0.76 7.59 7.43
N GLY A 46 -1.62 7.24 6.48
CA GLY A 46 -2.99 6.83 6.75
C GLY A 46 -3.06 5.49 7.48
N LYS A 47 -3.86 5.43 8.55
CA LYS A 47 -4.03 4.27 9.41
C LYS A 47 -5.49 3.81 9.41
N PRO A 48 -5.89 2.88 8.52
CA PRO A 48 -7.07 2.06 8.77
C PRO A 48 -6.91 1.34 10.13
N GLY A 49 -8.00 1.18 10.88
CA GLY A 49 -7.94 0.63 12.24
C GLY A 49 -7.21 -0.72 12.31
N GLY A 50 -6.37 -0.90 13.35
CA GLY A 50 -5.71 -2.16 13.67
C GLY A 50 -4.31 -2.39 13.07
N SER A 51 -3.91 -1.71 11.99
CA SER A 51 -2.53 -1.72 11.46
C SER A 51 -2.52 -0.91 10.17
N GLY A 52 -1.73 0.16 10.09
CA GLY A 52 -1.76 1.15 8.99
C GLY A 52 -1.34 0.66 7.60
N ILE A 53 -1.56 -0.61 7.26
CA ILE A 53 -1.29 -1.25 5.98
C ILE A 53 -2.56 -1.96 5.53
N SER A 54 -2.98 -1.68 4.29
CA SER A 54 -4.05 -2.41 3.62
C SER A 54 -3.50 -3.63 2.90
N SER A 55 -4.16 -4.76 3.10
CA SER A 55 -3.78 -6.04 2.50
C SER A 55 -4.98 -6.99 2.43
N MET A 56 -4.89 -8.02 1.59
CA MET A 56 -5.88 -9.09 1.51
C MET A 56 -5.30 -10.37 2.14
N SER A 57 -5.96 -10.88 3.18
CA SER A 57 -5.65 -12.19 3.78
C SER A 57 -6.93 -13.02 3.98
N SER A 58 -6.78 -14.34 4.09
CA SER A 58 -7.89 -15.27 4.39
C SER A 58 -7.56 -16.16 5.58
N LYS A 59 -8.61 -16.64 6.27
CA LYS A 59 -8.56 -17.66 7.32
C LYS A 59 -9.27 -18.96 6.94
N GLY A 60 -9.71 -19.09 5.68
CA GLY A 60 -10.41 -20.28 5.19
C GLY A 60 -9.45 -21.45 4.95
N LEU A 61 -9.93 -22.68 5.17
CA LEU A 61 -9.17 -23.93 5.01
C LEU A 61 -9.22 -24.50 3.59
N GLU A 62 -10.08 -23.94 2.74
CA GLU A 62 -10.22 -24.32 1.35
C GLU A 62 -8.88 -24.08 0.62
N PRO A 63 -8.42 -25.00 -0.25
CA PRO A 63 -7.11 -24.84 -0.91
C PRO A 63 -6.93 -23.50 -1.63
N ASN A 64 -8.02 -22.95 -2.17
CA ASN A 64 -8.03 -21.63 -2.80
C ASN A 64 -7.82 -20.46 -1.82
N ASN A 65 -8.13 -20.63 -0.54
CA ASN A 65 -7.97 -19.65 0.54
C ASN A 65 -6.60 -19.75 1.20
N VAL A 66 -6.00 -20.95 1.25
CA VAL A 66 -4.63 -21.16 1.78
C VAL A 66 -3.60 -20.25 1.10
N LYS A 67 -3.73 -20.02 -0.20
CA LYS A 67 -2.83 -19.11 -0.95
C LYS A 67 -2.92 -17.63 -0.52
N LEU A 68 -3.92 -17.27 0.28
CA LEU A 68 -4.17 -15.93 0.82
C LEU A 68 -3.78 -15.82 2.31
N TRP A 69 -3.25 -16.88 2.94
CA TRP A 69 -2.86 -16.82 4.35
C TRP A 69 -1.65 -15.91 4.58
N LEU A 70 -0.73 -15.90 3.62
CA LEU A 70 0.44 -15.02 3.65
C LEU A 70 0.14 -13.68 3.00
N LEU A 71 0.56 -12.61 3.67
CA LEU A 71 0.53 -11.27 3.10
C LEU A 71 1.59 -11.16 2.01
N LYS A 72 1.13 -10.93 0.78
CA LYS A 72 1.99 -10.83 -0.42
C LYS A 72 2.11 -9.41 -0.94
N LYS A 73 1.21 -8.54 -0.48
CA LYS A 73 1.06 -7.16 -0.95
C LYS A 73 0.75 -6.27 0.23
N TYR A 74 1.43 -5.14 0.27
CA TYR A 74 1.17 -4.06 1.21
C TYR A 74 0.77 -2.83 0.44
N SER A 75 -0.22 -2.11 0.95
CA SER A 75 -0.53 -0.78 0.43
C SER A 75 -0.78 0.20 1.56
N VAL A 76 -0.14 1.33 1.44
CA VAL A 76 -0.25 2.46 2.36
C VAL A 76 -0.48 3.72 1.55
N PHE A 77 -1.03 4.73 2.20
CA PHE A 77 -1.15 6.05 1.60
C PHE A 77 -0.65 7.10 2.59
N PHE A 78 -0.22 8.22 2.04
CA PHE A 78 0.19 9.39 2.80
C PHE A 78 -0.63 10.58 2.35
N VAL A 79 -1.02 11.40 3.30
CA VAL A 79 -1.89 12.56 3.10
C VAL A 79 -1.33 13.74 3.89
N PRO A 80 -1.43 14.99 3.42
CA PRO A 80 -1.03 16.14 4.22
C PRO A 80 -1.71 16.13 5.59
N GLU A 81 -0.97 16.49 6.64
CA GLU A 81 -1.46 16.48 8.01
C GLU A 81 -2.79 17.26 8.15
N GLU A 82 -2.90 18.40 7.48
CA GLU A 82 -4.10 19.26 7.49
C GLU A 82 -5.37 18.62 6.91
N LYS A 83 -5.24 17.56 6.08
CA LYS A 83 -6.34 16.88 5.41
C LYS A 83 -6.85 15.65 6.19
N THR A 84 -6.27 15.35 7.35
CA THR A 84 -6.65 14.19 8.15
C THR A 84 -6.68 14.50 9.65
N VAL A 85 -7.41 13.70 10.42
CA VAL A 85 -7.42 13.79 11.88
C VAL A 85 -7.11 12.44 12.51
N ILE A 86 -6.30 12.44 13.56
CA ILE A 86 -5.95 11.24 14.31
C ILE A 86 -6.98 11.05 15.43
N ARG A 87 -7.67 9.90 15.45
CA ARG A 87 -8.64 9.54 16.49
C ARG A 87 -8.48 8.07 16.88
N GLY A 88 -8.21 7.82 18.16
CA GLY A 88 -8.08 6.47 18.71
C GLY A 88 -7.02 5.60 18.02
N GLY A 89 -5.88 6.21 17.63
CA GLY A 89 -4.80 5.51 16.92
C GLY A 89 -5.05 5.26 15.43
N THR A 90 -6.21 5.69 14.91
CA THR A 90 -6.57 5.62 13.48
C THR A 90 -6.56 7.00 12.87
N THR A 91 -6.50 7.08 11.54
CA THR A 91 -6.72 8.33 10.81
C THR A 91 -8.14 8.37 10.25
N ILE A 92 -8.66 9.58 10.12
CA ILE A 92 -9.94 9.88 9.47
C ILE A 92 -9.66 10.95 8.42
N THR A 93 -9.43 10.49 7.20
CA THR A 93 -9.15 11.36 6.05
C THR A 93 -10.46 11.65 5.33
N LYS A 94 -10.88 12.92 5.31
CA LYS A 94 -12.11 13.35 4.65
C LYS A 94 -11.95 13.22 3.14
N ILE A 95 -12.96 12.69 2.47
CA ILE A 95 -13.04 12.67 1.01
C ILE A 95 -13.73 13.95 0.57
N ASP A 96 -12.95 14.88 0.03
CA ASP A 96 -13.43 16.11 -0.61
C ASP A 96 -12.92 16.18 -2.06
N LYS A 97 -13.37 17.19 -2.81
CA LYS A 97 -13.05 17.33 -4.25
C LYS A 97 -11.57 17.54 -4.52
N ASP A 98 -10.83 18.03 -3.53
CA ASP A 98 -9.41 18.37 -3.66
C ASP A 98 -8.52 17.30 -3.00
N LEU A 99 -9.11 16.18 -2.55
CA LEU A 99 -8.35 15.12 -1.93
C LEU A 99 -7.42 14.48 -2.96
N LYS A 100 -6.14 14.52 -2.62
CA LYS A 100 -5.08 13.77 -3.27
C LYS A 100 -4.30 13.03 -2.19
N VAL A 101 -3.76 11.88 -2.54
CA VAL A 101 -2.88 11.13 -1.64
C VAL A 101 -1.66 10.63 -2.39
N LEU A 102 -0.54 10.53 -1.69
CA LEU A 102 0.56 9.68 -2.13
C LEU A 102 0.19 8.23 -1.84
N TYR A 103 0.39 7.35 -2.80
CA TYR A 103 0.08 5.94 -2.67
C TYR A 103 1.32 5.11 -2.86
N LEU A 104 1.52 4.11 -1.99
CA LEU A 104 2.64 3.20 -2.02
C LEU A 104 2.13 1.76 -1.95
N ARG A 105 2.52 0.93 -2.91
CA ARG A 105 2.18 -0.50 -2.97
C ARG A 105 3.45 -1.33 -3.13
N ILE A 106 3.72 -2.21 -2.16
CA ILE A 106 4.79 -3.19 -2.22
C ILE A 106 4.18 -4.54 -2.58
N ILE A 107 4.70 -5.21 -3.60
CA ILE A 107 4.27 -6.55 -4.03
C ILE A 107 5.47 -7.49 -3.93
N PHE A 108 5.45 -8.44 -3.00
CA PHE A 108 6.49 -9.47 -2.87
C PHE A 108 6.31 -10.60 -3.86
N HIS A 109 5.05 -10.96 -4.13
CA HIS A 109 4.72 -12.05 -5.02
C HIS A 109 3.34 -11.85 -5.65
N ASP A 110 3.29 -11.90 -6.98
CA ASP A 110 2.07 -11.94 -7.77
C ASP A 110 2.31 -12.68 -9.08
N LYS A 111 1.25 -13.20 -9.71
CA LYS A 111 1.33 -13.85 -11.01
C LYS A 111 1.82 -12.92 -12.13
N ASN A 112 1.63 -11.62 -11.97
CA ASN A 112 1.89 -10.60 -12.99
C ASN A 112 3.24 -9.88 -12.81
N ILE A 113 4.05 -10.25 -11.80
CA ILE A 113 5.39 -9.69 -11.58
C ILE A 113 6.44 -10.78 -11.66
N LYS A 114 7.64 -10.44 -12.14
CA LYS A 114 8.79 -11.35 -12.19
C LYS A 114 9.64 -11.32 -10.92
N GLU A 115 9.58 -10.21 -10.19
CA GLU A 115 10.35 -9.95 -8.98
C GLU A 115 9.59 -8.97 -8.06
N PRO A 116 9.90 -8.96 -6.75
CA PRO A 116 9.35 -7.99 -5.81
C PRO A 116 9.43 -6.56 -6.33
N THR A 117 8.29 -5.88 -6.33
CA THR A 117 8.10 -4.59 -7.00
C THR A 117 7.48 -3.60 -6.04
N ILE A 118 7.89 -2.34 -6.14
CA ILE A 118 7.26 -1.21 -5.45
C ILE A 118 6.64 -0.26 -6.48
N TYR A 119 5.39 0.11 -6.22
CA TYR A 119 4.67 1.14 -6.96
C TYR A 119 4.47 2.34 -6.06
N SER A 120 4.78 3.53 -6.55
CA SER A 120 4.60 4.76 -5.79
C SER A 120 4.15 5.91 -6.70
N GLY A 121 3.29 6.77 -6.21
CA GLY A 121 2.82 7.93 -6.97
C GLY A 121 1.64 8.61 -6.31
N ALA A 122 0.78 9.22 -7.12
CA ALA A 122 -0.36 9.99 -6.64
C ALA A 122 -1.69 9.37 -7.08
N LEU A 123 -2.65 9.36 -6.15
CA LEU A 123 -4.06 9.15 -6.45
C LEU A 123 -4.79 10.49 -6.28
N TYR A 124 -5.63 10.85 -7.25
CA TYR A 124 -6.30 12.14 -7.35
C TYR A 124 -7.68 11.98 -8.00
N ASN A 125 -8.47 13.06 -8.04
CA ASN A 125 -9.86 13.05 -8.50
C ASN A 125 -10.68 11.93 -7.83
N ILE A 126 -10.57 11.87 -6.50
CA ILE A 126 -11.22 10.84 -5.68
C ILE A 126 -12.65 11.28 -5.38
N GLU A 127 -13.62 10.59 -5.98
CA GLU A 127 -15.04 10.91 -5.84
C GLU A 127 -15.80 9.73 -5.23
N MET A 128 -16.71 10.02 -4.30
CA MET A 128 -17.73 9.07 -3.84
C MET A 128 -18.99 9.21 -4.69
N LYS A 129 -19.48 8.10 -5.25
CA LYS A 129 -20.65 8.11 -6.16
C LYS A 129 -21.99 7.90 -5.45
N LEU A 130 -21.98 7.29 -4.27
CA LEU A 130 -23.16 7.07 -3.45
C LEU A 130 -22.88 7.56 -2.03
N GLU A 131 -23.87 8.16 -1.38
CA GLU A 131 -23.89 8.32 0.08
C GLU A 131 -24.02 6.94 0.73
N ASN A 132 -22.96 6.15 0.67
CA ASN A 132 -22.91 4.84 1.29
C ASN A 132 -22.34 4.98 2.70
N LYS A 133 -23.10 4.55 3.72
CA LYS A 133 -22.65 4.56 5.13
C LYS A 133 -21.32 3.83 5.34
N PHE A 134 -20.97 2.90 4.46
CA PHE A 134 -19.76 2.09 4.57
C PHE A 134 -18.46 2.84 4.19
N ILE A 135 -18.48 3.72 3.18
CA ILE A 135 -17.29 4.49 2.77
C ILE A 135 -17.53 5.93 3.19
N ASN A 136 -16.91 6.36 4.29
CA ASN A 136 -17.06 7.73 4.81
C ASN A 136 -15.72 8.43 5.04
N LYS A 137 -14.62 7.73 4.78
CA LYS A 137 -13.24 8.22 4.90
C LYS A 137 -12.35 7.48 3.91
N PHE A 138 -11.22 8.08 3.51
CA PHE A 138 -10.34 7.51 2.49
C PHE A 138 -9.77 6.14 2.91
N GLU A 139 -9.55 5.90 4.21
CA GLU A 139 -9.05 4.62 4.70
C GLU A 139 -9.94 3.43 4.28
N HIS A 140 -11.25 3.63 4.08
CA HIS A 140 -12.15 2.58 3.60
C HIS A 140 -12.00 2.31 2.09
N ILE A 141 -11.54 3.31 1.33
CA ILE A 141 -11.26 3.16 -0.10
C ILE A 141 -10.11 2.17 -0.31
N MET A 142 -9.08 2.20 0.53
CA MET A 142 -7.92 1.32 0.42
C MET A 142 -8.32 -0.16 0.34
N THR A 143 -9.24 -0.60 1.20
CA THR A 143 -9.77 -1.98 1.16
C THR A 143 -10.48 -2.27 -0.16
N ASN A 144 -11.24 -1.31 -0.69
CA ASN A 144 -11.90 -1.46 -1.99
C ASN A 144 -10.90 -1.63 -3.14
N LEU A 145 -9.78 -0.88 -3.10
CA LEU A 145 -8.71 -1.00 -4.08
C LEU A 145 -8.06 -2.39 -4.03
N GLU A 146 -7.80 -2.93 -2.84
CA GLU A 146 -7.24 -4.29 -2.70
C GLU A 146 -8.16 -5.37 -3.26
N TYR A 147 -9.47 -5.31 -2.95
CA TYR A 147 -10.43 -6.28 -3.47
C TYR A 147 -10.59 -6.22 -5.00
N ASN A 148 -10.33 -5.06 -5.59
CA ASN A 148 -10.49 -4.81 -7.03
C ASN A 148 -9.15 -4.65 -7.75
N GLU A 149 -8.04 -5.11 -7.17
CA GLU A 149 -6.69 -4.78 -7.63
C GLU A 149 -6.44 -5.06 -9.12
N ASN A 150 -6.99 -6.16 -9.64
CA ASN A 150 -6.83 -6.56 -11.05
C ASN A 150 -7.49 -5.57 -12.02
N LYS A 151 -8.49 -4.82 -11.56
CA LYS A 151 -9.18 -3.78 -12.33
C LYS A 151 -8.53 -2.42 -12.10
N VAL A 152 -8.22 -2.09 -10.84
CA VAL A 152 -7.64 -0.81 -10.44
C VAL A 152 -6.24 -0.62 -11.03
N PHE A 153 -5.38 -1.61 -10.86
CA PHE A 153 -3.95 -1.52 -11.21
C PHE A 153 -3.62 -2.20 -12.55
N LYS A 154 -4.61 -2.32 -13.44
CA LYS A 154 -4.41 -2.86 -14.79
C LYS A 154 -3.44 -2.00 -15.61
N ASP A 155 -3.57 -0.67 -15.48
CA ASP A 155 -2.62 0.31 -16.02
C ASP A 155 -2.16 1.22 -14.88
N ILE A 156 -0.99 0.90 -14.33
CA ILE A 156 -0.37 1.65 -13.23
C ILE A 156 0.03 3.07 -13.61
N LYS A 157 0.34 3.33 -14.89
CA LYS A 157 0.77 4.67 -15.34
C LYS A 157 -0.42 5.59 -15.55
N LYS A 158 -1.61 5.02 -15.69
CA LYS A 158 -2.86 5.77 -15.85
C LYS A 158 -4.01 5.00 -15.24
N ILE A 159 -4.09 5.06 -13.91
CA ILE A 159 -5.23 4.52 -13.18
C ILE A 159 -6.43 5.40 -13.50
N ASN A 160 -7.47 4.77 -14.03
CA ASN A 160 -8.78 5.37 -14.21
C ASN A 160 -9.80 4.31 -13.85
N TYR A 161 -10.19 4.28 -12.57
CA TYR A 161 -11.04 3.25 -12.00
C TYR A 161 -12.34 3.85 -11.52
N GLU A 162 -13.43 3.16 -11.85
CA GLU A 162 -14.77 3.54 -11.44
C GLU A 162 -15.57 2.28 -11.11
N ASN A 163 -16.28 2.31 -9.99
CA ASN A 163 -17.27 1.31 -9.64
C ASN A 163 -18.53 1.99 -9.10
N MET A 164 -19.46 1.21 -8.54
CA MET A 164 -20.71 1.76 -7.99
C MET A 164 -20.52 2.70 -6.79
N TYR A 165 -19.37 2.64 -6.10
CA TYR A 165 -19.11 3.37 -4.87
C TYR A 165 -18.12 4.54 -5.04
N ILE A 166 -17.08 4.34 -5.84
CA ILE A 166 -15.96 5.27 -5.96
C ILE A 166 -15.55 5.46 -7.42
N LYS A 167 -14.97 6.62 -7.68
CA LYS A 167 -14.19 6.94 -8.88
C LYS A 167 -12.85 7.49 -8.42
N ILE A 168 -11.78 7.03 -9.04
CA ILE A 168 -10.41 7.41 -8.68
C ILE A 168 -9.53 7.42 -9.91
N GLN A 169 -8.66 8.42 -9.99
CA GLN A 169 -7.59 8.50 -10.96
C GLN A 169 -6.24 8.42 -10.26
N GLY A 170 -5.20 8.09 -11.01
CA GLY A 170 -3.87 8.01 -10.45
C GLY A 170 -2.79 7.74 -11.47
N GLU A 171 -1.57 8.04 -11.04
CA GLU A 171 -0.35 7.73 -11.78
C GLU A 171 0.66 7.17 -10.78
N LEU A 172 1.14 5.96 -11.03
CA LEU A 172 2.13 5.27 -10.22
C LEU A 172 3.35 4.91 -11.07
N ILE A 173 4.51 5.04 -10.45
CA ILE A 173 5.81 4.69 -10.99
C ILE A 173 6.18 3.32 -10.44
N LYS A 174 6.77 2.48 -11.29
CA LYS A 174 7.24 1.14 -10.94
C LYS A 174 8.74 1.15 -10.72
N ASN A 175 9.18 0.62 -9.58
CA ASN A 175 10.58 0.29 -9.32
C ASN A 175 10.71 -1.16 -8.85
N SER A 176 11.87 -1.77 -9.09
CA SER A 176 12.23 -3.03 -8.43
C SER A 176 12.46 -2.76 -6.94
N LEU A 177 11.99 -3.66 -6.06
CA LEU A 177 12.25 -3.51 -4.62
C LEU A 177 13.74 -3.68 -4.31
N PHE A 178 14.47 -4.49 -5.09
CA PHE A 178 15.91 -4.73 -4.92
C PHE A 178 16.78 -3.54 -5.32
N GLU A 179 16.20 -2.56 -6.01
CA GLU A 179 16.88 -1.32 -6.35
C GLU A 179 16.76 -0.23 -5.27
N ILE A 180 16.03 -0.51 -4.19
CA ILE A 180 15.85 0.38 -3.04
C ILE A 180 16.75 -0.14 -1.91
N THR A 181 17.95 0.42 -1.81
CA THR A 181 19.01 -0.11 -0.94
C THR A 181 19.36 0.81 0.23
N ASP A 182 18.94 2.08 0.17
CA ASP A 182 19.33 3.14 1.09
C ASP A 182 18.39 4.35 0.99
N SER A 183 18.58 5.33 1.88
CA SER A 183 17.77 6.55 1.91
C SER A 183 17.87 7.38 0.62
N GLU A 184 19.02 7.39 -0.05
CA GLU A 184 19.21 8.15 -1.29
C GLU A 184 18.36 7.56 -2.42
N THR A 185 18.37 6.24 -2.57
CA THR A 185 17.55 5.53 -3.55
C THR A 185 16.06 5.66 -3.23
N ILE A 186 15.65 5.66 -1.96
CA ILE A 186 14.28 5.99 -1.55
C ILE A 186 13.88 7.37 -2.06
N VAL A 187 14.69 8.40 -1.76
CA VAL A 187 14.39 9.78 -2.17
C VAL A 187 14.29 9.89 -3.70
N LYS A 188 15.26 9.33 -4.41
CA LYS A 188 15.39 9.47 -5.86
C LYS A 188 14.34 8.67 -6.63
N LYS A 189 14.00 7.46 -6.20
CA LYS A 189 13.13 6.54 -6.96
C LYS A 189 11.67 6.55 -6.49
N ILE A 190 11.42 6.89 -5.22
CA ILE A 190 10.09 6.86 -4.62
C ILE A 190 9.61 8.28 -4.33
N ILE A 191 10.32 9.02 -3.48
CA ILE A 191 9.80 10.29 -2.92
C ILE A 191 9.66 11.37 -3.98
N LYS A 192 10.77 11.80 -4.59
CA LYS A 192 10.77 12.90 -5.57
C LYS A 192 9.80 12.64 -6.72
N PRO A 193 9.82 11.47 -7.38
CA PRO A 193 8.91 11.23 -8.49
C PRO A 193 7.44 11.18 -8.06
N SER A 194 7.15 10.69 -6.84
CA SER A 194 5.76 10.66 -6.34
C SER A 194 5.27 12.05 -5.95
N LEU A 195 6.12 12.90 -5.37
CA LEU A 195 5.80 14.29 -5.06
C LEU A 195 5.59 15.13 -6.33
N GLU A 196 6.41 14.92 -7.36
CA GLU A 196 6.20 15.55 -8.68
C GLU A 196 4.81 15.22 -9.24
N LEU A 197 4.39 13.96 -9.17
CA LEU A 197 3.04 13.55 -9.56
C LEU A 197 1.96 14.18 -8.68
N TYR A 198 2.16 14.20 -7.36
CA TYR A 198 1.21 14.77 -6.41
C TYR A 198 0.99 16.29 -6.59
N ARG A 199 2.06 17.02 -6.90
CA ARG A 199 2.05 18.47 -7.11
C ARG A 199 1.57 18.86 -8.51
N LYS A 200 1.71 17.96 -9.50
CA LYS A 200 1.25 18.15 -10.89
C LYS A 200 -0.27 18.11 -11.03
N TYR A 201 -0.92 17.16 -10.35
CA TYR A 201 -2.37 16.96 -10.37
C TYR A 201 -3.05 17.72 -9.22
#